data_AF-C0PUJ9-F1
#
_entry.id   AF-C0PUJ9-F1
#
_cell.length_a   1.000
_cell.length_b   1.000
_cell.length_c   1.000
_cell.angle_alpha   90.00
_cell.angle_beta   90.00
_cell.angle_gamma   90.00
#
_symmetry.space_group_name_H-M   'P 1'
#
loop_
_entity.id
_entity.type
_entity.pdbx_description
1 polymer ?
#
loop_
_entity_poly.entity_id
_entity_poly.type
_entity_poly.pdbx_seq_one_letter_code
_entity_poly.pdbx_strand_id
1 'polypeptide(L)'
;QKFMQLKHIAVSLPENLPIFELLVLEKEELPQVCVGVSGLQTPVKTCEQVHFDIIHLNDTPRAQTGSQSLKVMQVTQLDRDTVLITLENTVKIVNLNGNPSIGRTSKLTFDFSIETLVCLQDSVLAFWKHGLKGRSLNSEEVTQEITDESRIFKVLGTSRDIILQSTLTDNPSALSNLYILTGHESSY
;
A
#
# COMPACT_ATOMS: atom_id res chain seq x y z
N GLN A 1 -36.35 1.17 0.43
CA GLN A 1 -35.37 2.26 0.32
C GLN A 1 -34.26 1.98 1.33
N LYS A 2 -33.04 1.66 0.91
CA LYS A 2 -31.90 1.51 1.84
C LYS A 2 -31.39 2.93 2.13
N PHE A 3 -31.59 3.41 3.35
CA PHE A 3 -31.07 4.70 3.77
C PHE A 3 -29.56 4.59 3.98
N MET A 4 -28.80 5.56 3.46
CA MET A 4 -27.38 5.72 3.78
C MET A 4 -27.28 6.35 5.17
N GLN A 5 -26.60 5.69 6.10
CA GLN A 5 -26.33 6.24 7.42
C GLN A 5 -25.02 7.05 7.38
N LEU A 6 -25.11 8.33 7.74
CA LEU A 6 -23.95 9.21 7.90
C LEU A 6 -23.59 9.28 9.39
N LYS A 7 -22.39 8.82 9.76
CA LYS A 7 -21.88 8.93 11.14
C LYS A 7 -20.87 10.09 11.21
N HIS A 8 -21.15 11.07 12.04
CA HIS A 8 -20.23 12.17 12.32
C HIS A 8 -19.28 11.77 13.45
N ILE A 9 -17.97 11.95 13.23
CA ILE A 9 -16.91 11.63 14.19
C ILE A 9 -16.00 12.84 14.30
N ALA A 10 -15.92 13.44 15.49
CA ALA A 10 -15.06 14.59 15.74
C ALA A 10 -13.64 14.09 16.08
N VAL A 11 -12.68 14.38 15.21
CA VAL A 11 -11.28 13.95 15.38
C VAL A 11 -10.32 15.03 14.91
N SER A 12 -9.17 15.14 15.59
CA SER A 12 -8.06 15.98 15.15
C SER A 12 -7.22 15.17 14.16
N LEU A 13 -7.13 15.65 12.91
CA LEU A 13 -6.24 15.10 11.91
C LEU A 13 -4.97 15.96 11.80
N PRO A 14 -3.81 15.35 11.52
CA PRO A 14 -2.62 16.07 11.12
C PRO A 14 -2.86 16.93 9.87
N GLU A 15 -2.07 17.99 9.68
CA GLU A 15 -2.16 18.85 8.49
C GLU A 15 -1.83 18.08 7.19
N ASN A 16 -0.92 17.11 7.28
CA ASN A 16 -0.56 16.20 6.19
C ASN A 16 -0.78 14.76 6.62
N LEU A 17 -1.53 14.02 5.80
CA LEU A 17 -1.82 12.59 5.97
C LEU A 17 -1.27 11.83 4.76
N PRO A 18 0.06 11.59 4.70
CA PRO A 18 0.65 10.86 3.58
C PRO A 18 0.16 9.42 3.52
N ILE A 19 -0.21 8.85 4.68
CA ILE A 19 -0.88 7.57 4.81
C ILE A 19 -2.27 7.82 5.40
N PHE A 20 -3.28 7.23 4.78
CA PHE A 20 -4.63 7.19 5.30
C PHE A 20 -5.26 5.88 4.83
N GLU A 21 -5.26 4.88 5.70
CA GLU A 21 -5.83 3.56 5.41
C GLU A 21 -6.83 3.17 6.49
N LEU A 22 -7.99 2.65 6.09
CA LEU A 22 -9.00 2.13 7.00
C LEU A 22 -8.77 0.64 7.24
N LEU A 23 -8.22 0.31 8.40
CA LEU A 23 -8.03 -1.07 8.82
C LEU A 23 -9.33 -1.60 9.44
N VAL A 24 -9.95 -2.59 8.81
CA VAL A 24 -11.16 -3.26 9.26
C VAL A 24 -10.78 -4.42 10.18
N LEU A 25 -11.27 -4.35 11.42
CA LEU A 25 -11.10 -5.38 12.44
C LEU A 25 -12.47 -6.01 12.71
N GLU A 26 -12.55 -7.34 12.73
CA GLU A 26 -13.84 -8.04 12.91
C GLU A 26 -14.54 -7.77 14.25
N LYS A 27 -13.78 -7.43 15.28
CA LYS A 27 -14.31 -7.21 16.63
C LYS A 27 -14.80 -5.77 16.85
N GLU A 28 -14.53 -4.88 15.90
CA GLU A 28 -14.84 -3.45 16.02
C GLU A 28 -15.99 -3.07 15.08
N GLU A 29 -16.86 -2.16 15.53
CA GLU A 29 -17.95 -1.65 14.70
C GLU A 29 -17.48 -0.65 13.63
N LEU A 30 -16.33 0.00 13.88
CA LEU A 30 -15.73 0.98 12.99
C LEU A 30 -14.28 0.57 12.65
N PRO A 31 -13.80 0.89 11.44
CA PRO A 31 -12.40 0.70 11.12
C PRO A 31 -11.50 1.60 11.97
N GLN A 32 -10.25 1.17 12.12
CA GLN A 32 -9.18 1.99 12.65
C GLN A 32 -8.55 2.81 11.52
N VAL A 33 -8.20 4.07 11.78
CA VAL A 33 -7.53 4.91 10.77
C VAL A 33 -6.02 4.82 10.99
N CYS A 34 -5.33 4.15 10.08
CA CYS A 34 -3.87 4.10 10.04
C CYS A 34 -3.33 5.34 9.34
N VAL A 35 -2.51 6.13 10.04
CA VAL A 35 -1.92 7.38 9.54
C VAL A 35 -0.41 7.34 9.39
N GLY A 36 0.20 6.20 9.75
CA GLY A 36 1.65 6.02 9.71
C GLY A 36 2.05 4.63 10.16
N VAL A 37 3.34 4.34 10.01
CA VAL A 37 3.95 3.11 10.50
C VAL A 37 5.32 3.46 11.07
N SER A 38 5.63 2.91 12.22
CA SER A 38 6.92 3.04 12.87
C SER A 38 7.59 1.69 13.10
N GLY A 39 8.93 1.70 13.12
CA GLY A 39 9.72 0.50 13.42
C GLY A 39 9.88 0.31 14.92
N LEU A 40 9.67 -0.90 15.42
CA LEU A 40 10.01 -1.25 16.80
C LEU A 40 11.51 -1.52 16.91
N GLN A 41 12.25 -0.63 17.59
CA GLN A 41 13.64 -0.88 17.93
C GLN A 41 13.72 -1.86 19.12
N THR A 42 13.81 -3.15 18.84
CA THR A 42 14.30 -4.12 19.83
C THR A 42 15.81 -4.35 19.63
N PRO A 43 16.60 -4.57 20.69
CA PRO A 43 18.06 -4.78 20.60
C PRO A 43 18.47 -6.06 19.83
N VAL A 44 17.50 -6.88 19.41
CA VAL A 44 17.71 -8.05 18.55
C VAL A 44 17.49 -7.63 17.10
N LYS A 45 18.55 -7.73 16.27
CA LYS A 45 18.64 -7.27 14.88
C LYS A 45 17.68 -7.95 13.87
N THR A 46 16.72 -8.75 14.34
CA THR A 46 15.86 -9.60 13.51
C THR A 46 14.37 -9.30 13.66
N CYS A 47 13.97 -8.33 14.49
CA CYS A 47 12.55 -8.04 14.66
C CYS A 47 12.04 -7.18 13.48
N GLU A 48 11.41 -7.83 12.51
CA GLU A 48 10.77 -7.18 11.37
C GLU A 48 9.39 -6.56 11.71
N GLN A 49 8.98 -6.66 12.98
CA GLN A 49 7.70 -6.15 13.47
C GLN A 49 7.62 -4.62 13.31
N VAL A 50 6.42 -4.17 12.96
CA VAL A 50 6.09 -2.75 12.81
C VAL A 50 4.98 -2.37 13.77
N HIS A 51 4.86 -1.08 14.04
CA HIS A 51 3.75 -0.51 14.79
C HIS A 51 2.94 0.40 13.86
N PHE A 52 1.63 0.22 13.81
CA PHE A 52 0.74 1.11 13.08
C PHE A 52 0.39 2.31 13.96
N ASP A 53 0.54 3.50 13.40
CA ASP A 53 0.16 4.74 14.05
C ASP A 53 -1.35 4.91 13.83
N ILE A 54 -2.16 4.52 14.82
CA ILE A 54 -3.63 4.42 14.72
C ILE A 54 -4.35 5.60 15.39
N ILE A 55 -5.31 6.18 14.66
CA ILE A 55 -6.34 7.05 15.22
C ILE A 55 -7.60 6.18 15.47
N HIS A 56 -7.95 6.04 16.75
CA HIS A 56 -9.16 5.32 17.15
C HIS A 56 -10.38 6.21 17.01
N LEU A 57 -11.35 5.78 16.20
CA LEU A 57 -12.59 6.52 15.97
C LEU A 57 -13.62 6.37 17.12
N ASN A 58 -13.37 5.45 18.06
CA ASN A 58 -14.25 5.12 19.18
C ASN A 58 -13.86 5.81 20.50
N ASP A 59 -12.68 6.44 20.60
CA ASP A 59 -12.10 6.92 21.86
C ASP A 59 -11.51 8.34 21.74
N THR A 60 -11.34 9.01 22.88
CA THR A 60 -10.64 10.29 22.96
C THR A 60 -9.19 10.15 22.47
N PRO A 61 -8.69 11.11 21.66
CA PRO A 61 -7.38 11.00 21.02
C PRO A 61 -6.27 10.88 22.07
N ARG A 62 -5.49 9.79 22.00
CA ARG A 62 -4.27 9.61 22.79
C ARG A 62 -3.06 10.04 21.96
N ALA A 63 -2.18 10.83 22.56
CA ALA A 63 -0.90 11.19 21.96
C ALA A 63 -0.03 9.93 21.83
N GLN A 64 0.46 9.64 20.62
CA GLN A 64 1.36 8.52 20.38
C GLN A 64 2.80 8.91 20.76
N THR A 65 3.49 7.99 21.43
CA THR A 65 4.86 8.18 21.94
C THR A 65 5.89 7.82 20.88
N GLY A 66 6.97 8.61 20.82
CA GLY A 66 7.98 8.61 19.77
C GLY A 66 8.65 7.26 19.48
N SER A 67 8.36 6.74 18.30
CA SER A 67 9.09 5.71 17.60
C SER A 67 9.64 6.28 16.29
N GLN A 68 10.69 5.68 15.74
CA GLN A 68 11.25 6.13 14.47
C GLN A 68 10.26 5.83 13.34
N SER A 69 9.64 6.88 12.80
CA SER A 69 8.72 6.77 11.67
C SER A 69 9.43 6.20 10.45
N LEU A 70 8.83 5.18 9.84
CA LEU A 70 9.30 4.63 8.58
C LEU A 70 8.80 5.52 7.44
N LYS A 71 9.63 5.71 6.41
CA LYS A 71 9.21 6.38 5.17
C LYS A 71 8.32 5.43 4.37
N VAL A 72 7.07 5.30 4.80
CA VAL A 72 6.04 4.49 4.15
C VAL A 72 5.40 5.32 3.04
N MET A 73 5.20 4.67 1.89
CA MET A 73 4.56 5.25 0.73
C MET A 73 3.07 4.90 0.66
N GLN A 74 2.71 3.68 1.06
CA GLN A 74 1.34 3.18 1.01
C GLN A 74 1.15 2.09 2.05
N VAL A 75 -0.02 2.06 2.69
CA VAL A 75 -0.52 0.95 3.51
C VAL A 75 -1.80 0.46 2.86
N THR A 76 -1.97 -0.86 2.72
CA THR A 76 -3.19 -1.44 2.14
C THR A 76 -3.56 -2.72 2.87
N GLN A 77 -4.78 -2.79 3.38
CA GLN A 77 -5.31 -4.05 3.91
C GLN A 77 -5.75 -4.92 2.73
N LEU A 78 -5.07 -6.05 2.52
CA LEU A 78 -5.36 -6.97 1.44
C LEU A 78 -6.56 -7.86 1.76
N ASP A 79 -6.62 -8.34 2.99
CA ASP A 79 -7.65 -9.24 3.48
C ASP A 79 -7.83 -9.06 5.00
N ARG A 80 -8.55 -9.98 5.64
CA ARG A 80 -8.84 -9.94 7.09
C ARG A 80 -7.57 -9.94 7.96
N ASP A 81 -6.51 -10.62 7.55
CA ASP A 81 -5.32 -10.85 8.39
C ASP A 81 -4.02 -10.30 7.80
N THR A 82 -4.08 -9.67 6.62
CA THR A 82 -2.92 -9.24 5.86
C THR A 82 -2.97 -7.76 5.51
N VAL A 83 -1.90 -7.07 5.85
CA VAL A 83 -1.63 -5.68 5.53
C VAL A 83 -0.30 -5.59 4.80
N LEU A 84 -0.31 -4.87 3.67
CA LEU A 84 0.87 -4.56 2.88
C LEU A 84 1.37 -3.17 3.22
N ILE A 85 2.68 -3.05 3.45
CA ILE A 85 3.36 -1.79 3.75
C ILE A 85 4.40 -1.56 2.68
N THR A 86 4.14 -0.58 1.82
CA THR A 86 5.01 -0.21 0.71
C THR A 86 6.01 0.82 1.18
N LEU A 87 7.30 0.47 1.10
CA LEU A 87 8.43 1.38 1.24
C LEU A 87 8.99 1.68 -0.16
N GLU A 88 10.13 2.38 -0.22
CA GLU A 88 10.73 2.82 -1.48
C GLU A 88 10.91 1.70 -2.51
N ASN A 89 11.49 0.56 -2.13
CA ASN A 89 11.74 -0.56 -3.07
C ASN A 89 11.30 -1.91 -2.51
N THR A 90 10.54 -1.91 -1.41
CA THR A 90 10.15 -3.13 -0.72
C THR A 90 8.71 -3.07 -0.26
N VAL A 91 8.04 -4.21 -0.25
CA VAL A 91 6.69 -4.37 0.31
C VAL A 91 6.80 -5.34 1.47
N LYS A 92 6.51 -4.89 2.69
CA LYS A 92 6.39 -5.75 3.86
C LYS A 92 4.98 -6.30 3.97
N ILE A 93 4.88 -7.57 4.36
CA ILE A 93 3.62 -8.30 4.47
C ILE A 93 3.45 -8.69 5.94
N VAL A 94 2.54 -8.01 6.63
CA VAL A 94 2.33 -8.15 8.07
C VAL A 94 0.86 -8.39 8.38
N ASN A 95 0.54 -8.83 9.60
CA ASN A 95 -0.83 -8.83 10.09
C ASN A 95 -1.22 -7.50 10.73
N LEU A 96 -2.48 -7.37 11.14
CA LEU A 96 -3.02 -6.17 11.80
C LEU A 96 -2.32 -5.81 13.12
N ASN A 97 -1.57 -6.74 13.72
CA ASN A 97 -0.73 -6.48 14.91
C ASN A 97 0.71 -6.06 14.54
N GLY A 98 0.99 -5.89 13.25
CA GLY A 98 2.30 -5.52 12.70
C GLY A 98 3.33 -6.64 12.71
N ASN A 99 2.94 -7.88 12.99
CA ASN A 99 3.84 -9.03 12.92
C ASN A 99 3.97 -9.55 11.49
N PRO A 100 5.15 -10.03 11.05
CA PRO A 100 5.30 -10.67 9.75
C PRO A 100 4.28 -11.78 9.53
N SER A 101 3.75 -11.87 8.30
CA SER A 101 2.80 -12.93 7.96
C SER A 101 3.48 -14.30 8.04
N ILE A 102 2.78 -15.29 8.61
CA ILE A 102 3.28 -16.66 8.78
C ILE A 102 2.77 -17.50 7.61
N GLY A 103 3.65 -18.27 6.97
CA GLY A 103 3.28 -19.19 5.90
C GLY A 103 3.24 -18.60 4.49
N ARG A 104 3.63 -17.33 4.31
CA ARG A 104 3.88 -16.68 3.01
C ARG A 104 5.14 -15.83 3.10
N THR A 105 5.56 -15.25 1.96
CA THR A 105 6.68 -14.30 1.94
C THR A 105 6.40 -13.11 2.86
N SER A 106 7.32 -12.76 3.75
CA SER A 106 7.15 -11.60 4.66
C SER A 106 7.55 -10.27 4.02
N LYS A 107 8.30 -10.33 2.91
CA LYS A 107 8.87 -9.17 2.24
C LYS A 107 9.11 -9.43 0.75
N LEU A 108 8.61 -8.55 -0.10
CA LEU A 108 8.96 -8.49 -1.52
C LEU A 108 9.99 -7.39 -1.74
N THR A 109 11.02 -7.66 -2.53
CA THR A 109 12.06 -6.67 -2.88
C THR A 109 12.08 -6.43 -4.38
N PHE A 110 12.12 -5.16 -4.75
CA PHE A 110 12.21 -4.70 -6.14
C PHE A 110 13.57 -4.05 -6.38
N ASP A 111 14.06 -4.18 -7.61
CA ASP A 111 15.30 -3.61 -8.12
C ASP A 111 15.15 -2.13 -8.54
N PHE A 112 13.99 -1.54 -8.27
CA PHE A 112 13.63 -0.16 -8.57
C PHE A 112 12.84 0.47 -7.43
N SER A 113 12.73 1.80 -7.43
CA SER A 113 11.84 2.53 -6.53
C SER A 113 10.39 2.43 -7.03
N ILE A 114 9.50 1.95 -6.17
CA ILE A 114 8.06 1.77 -6.42
C ILE A 114 7.41 3.16 -6.38
N GLU A 115 6.68 3.50 -7.44
CA GLU A 115 5.87 4.73 -7.50
C GLU A 115 4.41 4.49 -7.14
N THR A 116 3.89 3.31 -7.48
CA THR A 116 2.52 2.90 -7.14
C THR A 116 2.48 1.39 -6.95
N LEU A 117 1.80 0.92 -5.90
CA LEU A 117 1.54 -0.49 -5.68
C LEU A 117 0.05 -0.78 -5.88
N VAL A 118 -0.26 -1.74 -6.75
CA VAL A 118 -1.62 -2.29 -6.89
C VAL A 118 -1.64 -3.69 -6.32
N CYS A 119 -2.62 -3.95 -5.45
CA CYS A 119 -2.80 -5.22 -4.78
C CYS A 119 -3.80 -6.07 -5.57
N LEU A 120 -3.41 -7.29 -5.92
CA LEU A 120 -4.28 -8.31 -6.52
C LEU A 120 -4.47 -9.45 -5.51
N GLN A 121 -5.31 -10.43 -5.84
CA GLN A 121 -5.69 -11.50 -4.90
C GLN A 121 -4.49 -12.29 -4.34
N ASP A 122 -3.53 -12.66 -5.18
CA ASP A 122 -2.40 -13.50 -4.83
C ASP A 122 -1.03 -12.88 -5.15
N SER A 123 -1.04 -11.64 -5.63
CA SER A 123 0.14 -10.95 -6.18
C SER A 123 0.01 -9.44 -6.03
N VAL A 124 1.11 -8.73 -6.28
CA VAL A 124 1.14 -7.28 -6.36
C VAL A 124 1.73 -6.85 -7.68
N LEU A 125 1.28 -5.71 -8.20
CA LEU A 125 1.91 -5.01 -9.31
C LEU A 125 2.59 -3.75 -8.78
N ALA A 126 3.92 -3.74 -8.82
CA ALA A 126 4.71 -2.56 -8.50
C ALA A 126 5.03 -1.79 -9.77
N PHE A 127 4.53 -0.57 -9.86
CA PHE A 127 4.78 0.35 -10.97
C PHE A 127 5.98 1.22 -10.65
N TRP A 128 6.80 1.47 -11.65
CA TRP A 128 7.94 2.37 -11.60
C TRP A 128 8.00 3.18 -12.87
N LYS A 129 8.87 4.19 -12.90
CA LYS A 129 8.98 5.17 -13.98
C LYS A 129 8.93 4.57 -15.40
N HIS A 130 9.57 3.42 -15.64
CA HIS A 130 9.69 2.83 -16.99
C HIS A 130 8.95 1.51 -17.16
N GLY A 131 8.03 1.16 -16.24
CA GLY A 131 7.33 -0.10 -16.36
C GLY A 131 6.59 -0.58 -15.12
N LEU A 132 6.41 -1.89 -15.05
CA LEU A 132 5.81 -2.57 -13.90
C LEU A 132 6.41 -3.96 -13.72
N LYS A 133 6.39 -4.44 -12.48
CA LYS A 133 6.74 -5.81 -12.11
C LYS A 133 5.68 -6.39 -11.19
N GLY A 134 5.06 -7.48 -11.64
CA GLY A 134 4.18 -8.32 -10.86
C GLY A 134 4.96 -9.34 -10.05
N ARG A 135 4.63 -9.51 -8.77
CA ARG A 135 5.21 -10.57 -7.93
C ARG A 135 4.15 -11.29 -7.11
N SER A 136 4.31 -12.60 -6.97
CA SER A 136 3.49 -13.45 -6.12
C SER A 136 3.71 -13.12 -4.64
N LEU A 137 2.62 -12.96 -3.88
CA LEU A 137 2.66 -12.78 -2.42
C LEU A 137 3.09 -14.07 -1.70
N ASN A 138 2.93 -15.23 -2.34
CA ASN A 138 3.20 -16.54 -1.76
C ASN A 138 4.61 -17.05 -2.08
N SER A 139 5.06 -16.89 -3.33
CA SER A 139 6.33 -17.46 -3.83
C SER A 139 7.40 -16.43 -4.12
N GLU A 140 7.10 -15.12 -4.05
CA GLU A 140 7.98 -14.02 -4.50
C GLU A 140 8.31 -14.01 -6.00
N GLU A 141 7.93 -15.06 -6.74
CA GLU A 141 8.19 -15.19 -8.17
C GLU A 141 7.58 -14.03 -8.97
N VAL A 142 8.32 -13.62 -10.00
CA VAL A 142 7.85 -12.60 -10.95
C VAL A 142 6.73 -13.20 -11.79
N THR A 143 5.52 -12.64 -11.67
CA THR A 143 4.35 -13.10 -12.41
C THR A 143 4.21 -12.36 -13.74
N GLN A 144 4.63 -11.10 -13.78
CA GLN A 144 4.50 -10.21 -14.94
C GLN A 144 5.63 -9.18 -14.94
N GLU A 145 6.09 -8.75 -16.10
CA GLU A 145 7.07 -7.67 -16.21
C GLU A 145 6.89 -6.93 -17.54
N ILE A 146 6.84 -5.60 -17.46
CA ILE A 146 6.91 -4.71 -18.61
C ILE A 146 7.97 -3.68 -18.29
N THR A 147 8.93 -3.50 -19.19
CA THR A 147 9.99 -2.51 -19.08
C THR A 147 10.20 -1.87 -20.44
N ASP A 148 10.07 -0.55 -20.50
CA ASP A 148 10.33 0.26 -21.69
C ASP A 148 10.91 1.62 -21.28
N GLU A 149 12.24 1.72 -21.31
CA GLU A 149 12.96 2.96 -20.92
C GLU A 149 12.77 4.11 -21.92
N SER A 150 12.27 3.85 -23.13
CA SER A 150 11.91 4.91 -24.07
C SER A 150 10.66 5.68 -23.63
N ARG A 151 9.95 5.17 -22.61
CA ARG A 151 8.70 5.72 -22.11
C ARG A 151 8.73 5.95 -20.61
N ILE A 152 8.04 7.00 -20.19
CA ILE A 152 7.71 7.23 -18.78
C ILE A 152 6.25 6.83 -18.59
N PHE A 153 5.99 5.95 -17.63
CA PHE A 153 4.65 5.52 -17.26
C PHE A 153 4.20 6.20 -15.97
N LYS A 154 2.93 6.57 -15.91
CA LYS A 154 2.29 7.12 -14.71
C LYS A 154 0.94 6.47 -14.51
N VAL A 155 0.69 5.94 -13.31
CA VAL A 155 -0.64 5.41 -12.95
C VAL A 155 -1.59 6.57 -12.75
N LEU A 156 -2.74 6.54 -13.43
CA LEU A 156 -3.80 7.54 -13.35
C LEU A 156 -4.98 7.08 -12.47
N GLY A 157 -5.22 5.77 -12.39
CA GLY A 157 -6.33 5.20 -11.61
C GLY A 157 -6.22 3.70 -11.47
N THR A 158 -6.77 3.16 -10.37
CA THR A 158 -6.61 1.76 -9.96
C THR A 158 -7.91 1.11 -9.46
N SER A 159 -9.05 1.82 -9.44
CA SER A 159 -10.26 1.34 -8.76
C SER A 159 -10.98 0.19 -9.46
N ARG A 160 -10.91 0.07 -10.78
CA ARG A 160 -11.58 -1.02 -11.53
C ARG A 160 -10.65 -1.61 -12.56
N ASP A 161 -10.13 -0.73 -13.40
CA ASP A 161 -9.02 -1.02 -14.29
C ASP A 161 -7.82 -0.18 -13.87
N ILE A 162 -6.62 -0.68 -14.15
CA ILE A 162 -5.40 0.11 -13.99
C ILE A 162 -5.21 0.92 -15.26
N ILE A 163 -5.26 2.23 -15.12
CA ILE A 163 -5.10 3.17 -16.22
C ILE A 163 -3.70 3.77 -16.13
N LEU A 164 -2.92 3.66 -17.20
CA LEU A 164 -1.60 4.27 -17.32
C LEU A 164 -1.61 5.38 -18.36
N GLN A 165 -0.93 6.48 -18.05
CA GLN A 165 -0.41 7.41 -19.03
C GLN A 165 1.00 6.99 -19.41
N SER A 166 1.37 7.16 -20.68
CA SER A 166 2.75 7.06 -21.13
C SER A 166 3.16 8.27 -21.96
N THR A 167 4.33 8.82 -21.66
CA THR A 167 5.03 9.85 -22.45
C THR A 167 6.37 9.33 -22.92
N LEU A 168 6.95 9.94 -23.97
CA LEU A 168 8.32 9.62 -24.38
C LEU A 168 9.30 10.19 -23.37
N THR A 169 10.31 9.41 -22.99
CA THR A 169 11.36 9.84 -22.06
C THR A 169 12.11 11.07 -22.60
N ASP A 170 12.45 11.05 -23.90
CA ASP A 170 13.25 12.10 -24.54
C ASP A 170 12.43 13.33 -24.98
N ASN A 171 11.09 13.21 -24.98
CA ASN A 171 10.22 14.32 -25.34
C ASN A 171 8.95 14.33 -24.45
N PRO A 172 9.05 14.88 -23.23
CA PRO A 172 7.92 14.94 -22.29
C PRO A 172 6.74 15.78 -22.79
N SER A 173 6.98 16.68 -23.75
CA SER A 173 5.94 17.53 -24.37
C SER A 173 5.19 16.84 -25.50
N ALA A 174 5.59 15.62 -25.89
CA ALA A 174 4.87 14.83 -26.88
C ALA A 174 3.48 14.43 -26.39
N LEU A 175 2.60 14.09 -27.34
CA LEU A 175 1.28 13.55 -27.00
C LEU A 175 1.45 12.27 -26.18
N SER A 176 0.63 12.16 -25.13
CA SER A 176 0.62 11.00 -24.25
C SER A 176 -0.24 9.88 -24.82
N ASN A 177 0.15 8.64 -24.54
CA ASN A 177 -0.69 7.47 -24.77
C ASN A 177 -1.42 7.09 -23.48
N LEU A 178 -2.60 6.48 -23.63
CA LEU A 178 -3.35 5.90 -22.52
C LEU A 178 -3.37 4.37 -22.69
N TYR A 179 -3.06 3.64 -21.63
CA TYR A 179 -3.16 2.19 -21.56
C TYR A 179 -4.15 1.79 -20.47
N ILE A 180 -4.88 0.71 -20.70
CA ILE A 180 -5.78 0.09 -19.73
C ILE A 180 -5.29 -1.35 -19.56
N LEU A 181 -4.80 -1.69 -18.38
CA LEU A 181 -4.49 -3.09 -18.07
C LEU A 181 -5.78 -3.77 -17.64
N THR A 182 -6.22 -4.73 -18.44
CA THR A 182 -7.41 -5.55 -18.18
C THR A 182 -6.99 -6.96 -17.80
N GLY A 183 -7.87 -7.71 -17.11
CA GLY A 183 -7.62 -9.12 -16.76
C GLY A 183 -6.89 -9.34 -15.42
N HIS A 184 -6.78 -8.32 -14.58
CA HIS A 184 -6.39 -8.47 -13.18
C HIS A 184 -7.66 -8.49 -12.32
N GLU A 185 -7.82 -9.47 -11.44
CA GLU A 185 -8.88 -9.43 -10.42
C GLU A 185 -8.35 -8.67 -9.20
N SER A 186 -8.88 -7.47 -8.98
CA SER A 186 -8.57 -6.68 -7.79
C SER A 186 -9.16 -7.35 -6.56
N SER A 187 -8.37 -7.46 -5.48
CA SER A 187 -8.89 -7.83 -4.17
C SER A 187 -9.84 -6.74 -3.69
N TYR A 188 -11.09 -7.11 -3.43
CA TYR A 188 -12.09 -6.26 -2.81
C TYR A 188 -12.49 -6.86 -1.45
#